data_AF-A0A3C1L2I3-F1
#
_entry.id   AF-A0A3C1L2I3-F1
#
_cell.length_a   1.000
_cell.length_b   1.000
_cell.length_c   1.000
_cell.angle_alpha   90.00
_cell.angle_beta   90.00
_cell.angle_gamma   90.00
#
_symmetry.space_group_name_H-M   'P 1'
#
loop_
_entity.id
_entity.type
_entity.pdbx_description
1 polymer ?
#
loop_
_entity_poly.entity_id
_entity_poly.type
_entity_poly.pdbx_seq_one_letter_code
_entity_poly.pdbx_strand_id
1 'polypeptide(L)'
;MTDLPIYSTGPSAAFFDLDRTLISGSSAFVLGIAAWRGKLVPTHQFLRDAAGAVAFKFAGASDETSEGVRDRILGAVKGVR
;
A
#
# COMPACT_ATOMS: atom_id res chain seq x y z
N MET A 1 -18.71 -22.73 -35.41
CA MET A 1 -18.72 -21.73 -34.33
C MET A 1 -19.09 -22.47 -33.06
N THR A 2 -18.13 -22.71 -32.17
CA THR A 2 -18.34 -23.45 -30.93
C THR A 2 -18.81 -22.48 -29.84
N ASP A 3 -19.98 -22.76 -29.26
CA ASP A 3 -20.50 -22.05 -28.08
C ASP A 3 -19.51 -22.21 -26.91
N LEU A 4 -18.99 -21.08 -26.43
CA LEU A 4 -18.17 -21.06 -25.21
C LEU A 4 -19.10 -21.13 -23.99
N PRO A 5 -18.80 -22.00 -23.00
CA PRO A 5 -19.65 -22.12 -21.83
C PRO A 5 -19.60 -20.84 -20.99
N ILE A 6 -20.77 -20.25 -20.74
CA ILE A 6 -20.94 -19.18 -19.75
C ILE A 6 -20.92 -19.84 -18.38
N TYR A 7 -19.87 -19.61 -17.60
CA TYR A 7 -19.66 -20.24 -16.28
C TYR A 7 -20.56 -19.66 -15.16
N SER A 8 -21.20 -18.50 -15.37
CA SER A 8 -22.17 -17.94 -14.41
C SER A 8 -23.12 -16.94 -15.09
N THR A 9 -24.41 -17.04 -14.77
CA THR A 9 -25.47 -16.08 -15.18
C THR A 9 -26.00 -15.24 -14.01
N GLY A 10 -25.41 -15.41 -12.81
CA GLY A 10 -25.71 -14.60 -11.62
C GLY A 10 -24.70 -13.48 -11.40
N PRO A 11 -24.87 -12.61 -10.38
CA PRO A 11 -23.92 -11.56 -10.07
C PRO A 11 -22.52 -12.13 -9.84
N SER A 12 -21.56 -11.71 -10.65
CA SER A 12 -20.15 -12.07 -10.51
C SER A 12 -19.33 -10.87 -10.07
N ALA A 13 -18.32 -11.09 -9.25
CA ALA A 13 -17.32 -10.08 -8.90
C ALA A 13 -15.94 -10.53 -9.38
N ALA A 14 -15.12 -9.56 -9.79
CA ALA A 14 -13.71 -9.73 -10.02
C ALA A 14 -12.95 -8.80 -9.07
N PHE A 15 -11.85 -9.29 -8.52
CA PHE A 15 -10.98 -8.54 -7.63
C PHE A 15 -9.69 -8.26 -8.38
N PHE A 16 -9.30 -6.99 -8.37
CA PHE A 16 -8.04 -6.54 -8.93
C PHE A 16 -7.24 -5.93 -7.81
N ASP A 17 -5.97 -6.30 -7.73
CA ASP A 17 -5.04 -5.55 -6.92
C ASP A 17 -4.96 -4.10 -7.43
N LEU A 18 -4.60 -3.17 -6.55
CA LEU A 18 -4.45 -1.77 -6.92
C LEU A 18 -3.04 -1.52 -7.45
N ASP A 19 -2.03 -1.87 -6.66
CA ASP A 19 -0.63 -1.56 -6.92
C ASP A 19 -0.07 -2.44 -8.04
N ARG A 20 0.58 -1.83 -9.03
CA ARG A 20 1.12 -2.49 -10.25
C ARG A 20 0.10 -3.30 -11.06
N THR A 21 -1.19 -3.16 -10.78
CA THR A 21 -2.29 -3.79 -11.52
C THR A 21 -3.20 -2.71 -12.12
N LEU A 22 -3.85 -1.90 -11.29
CA LEU A 22 -4.66 -0.77 -11.76
C LEU A 22 -3.86 0.53 -11.87
N ILE A 23 -2.84 0.71 -11.03
CA ILE A 23 -1.90 1.85 -11.11
C ILE A 23 -0.47 1.34 -11.33
N SER A 24 0.34 2.11 -12.05
CA SER A 24 1.76 1.75 -12.28
C SER A 24 2.64 1.87 -11.02
N GLY A 25 2.15 2.57 -10.00
CA GLY A 25 2.87 2.89 -8.77
C GLY A 25 2.39 2.09 -7.55
N SER A 26 2.68 2.64 -6.37
CA SER A 26 2.13 2.18 -5.10
C SER A 26 1.22 3.24 -4.50
N SER A 27 0.00 2.83 -4.16
CA SER A 27 -1.03 3.65 -3.51
C SER A 27 -0.57 4.18 -2.16
N ALA A 28 0.35 3.48 -1.47
CA ALA A 28 0.96 3.94 -0.22
C ALA A 28 1.69 5.29 -0.38
N PHE A 29 2.28 5.57 -1.53
CA PHE A 29 2.94 6.87 -1.78
C PHE A 29 1.92 8.00 -1.92
N VAL A 30 0.81 7.74 -2.61
CA VAL A 30 -0.28 8.70 -2.79
C VAL A 30 -0.92 9.02 -1.43
N LEU A 31 -1.23 8.00 -0.64
CA LEU A 31 -1.73 8.13 0.73
C LEU A 31 -0.74 8.85 1.64
N GLY A 32 0.54 8.49 1.59
CA GLY A 32 1.60 9.12 2.38
C GLY A 32 1.74 10.61 2.08
N ILE A 33 1.73 11.00 0.80
CA ILE A 33 1.76 12.42 0.40
C ILE A 33 0.52 13.15 0.90
N ALA A 34 -0.68 12.56 0.75
CA ALA A 34 -1.91 13.17 1.21
C ALA A 34 -1.90 13.38 2.74
N ALA A 35 -1.44 12.39 3.50
CA ALA A 35 -1.32 12.48 4.96
C ALA A 35 -0.30 13.54 5.40
N TRP A 36 0.85 13.62 4.72
CA TRP A 36 1.85 14.65 4.97
C TRP A 36 1.31 16.06 4.68
N ARG A 37 0.67 16.27 3.52
CA ARG A 37 0.05 17.55 3.15
C ARG A 37 -1.08 17.94 4.10
N GLY A 38 -1.82 16.94 4.62
CA GLY A 38 -2.85 17.12 5.64
C GLY A 38 -2.32 17.35 7.05
N LYS A 39 -0.99 17.42 7.25
CA LYS A 39 -0.32 17.52 8.56
C LYS A 39 -0.68 16.39 9.54
N LEU A 40 -1.13 15.25 9.02
CA LEU A 40 -1.41 14.03 9.79
C LEU A 40 -0.12 13.27 10.13
N VAL A 41 0.94 13.48 9.35
CA VAL A 41 2.27 12.91 9.57
C VAL A 41 3.30 14.04 9.62
N PRO A 42 4.16 14.10 10.66
CA PRO A 42 5.25 15.06 10.72
C PRO A 42 6.23 14.91 9.55
N THR A 43 6.72 16.02 9.00
CA THR A 43 7.65 16.02 7.84
C THR A 43 8.90 15.16 8.06
N HIS A 44 9.50 15.21 9.25
CA HIS A 44 10.69 14.41 9.56
C HIS A 44 10.39 12.90 9.49
N GLN A 45 9.20 12.50 9.92
CA GLN A 45 8.76 11.11 9.88
C GLN A 45 8.47 10.66 8.44
N PHE A 46 7.77 11.50 7.66
CA PHE A 46 7.53 11.25 6.24
C PHE A 46 8.83 11.07 5.45
N LEU A 47 9.84 11.92 5.67
CA LEU A 47 11.15 11.80 5.00
C LEU A 47 11.90 10.52 5.40
N ARG A 48 11.84 10.13 6.68
CA ARG A 48 12.43 8.87 7.15
C ARG A 48 11.77 7.66 6.51
N ASP A 49 10.45 7.65 6.44
CA ASP A 49 9.70 6.54 5.84
C ASP A 49 9.94 6.47 4.31
N ALA A 50 10.05 7.62 3.64
CA ALA A 50 10.44 7.68 2.22
C ALA A 50 11.85 7.11 1.99
N ALA A 51 12.83 7.47 2.83
CA ALA A 51 14.18 6.92 2.74
C ALA A 51 14.19 5.40 2.97
N GLY A 52 13.42 4.90 3.94
CA GLY A 52 13.25 3.47 4.18
C GLY A 52 12.64 2.72 3.00
N ALA A 53 11.61 3.29 2.36
CA ALA A 53 10.98 2.71 1.18
C ALA A 53 11.92 2.66 -0.04
N VAL A 54 12.76 3.67 -0.21
CA VAL A 54 13.81 3.69 -1.25
C VAL A 54 14.85 2.62 -0.96
N ALA A 55 15.35 2.54 0.28
CA ALA A 55 16.32 1.50 0.68
C ALA A 55 15.75 0.08 0.46
N PHE A 56 14.50 -0.16 0.86
CA PHE A 56 13.80 -1.43 0.63
C PHE A 56 13.72 -1.80 -0.86
N LYS A 57 13.41 -0.84 -1.73
CA LYS A 57 13.37 -1.06 -3.18
C LYS A 57 14.72 -1.48 -3.77
N PHE A 58 15.83 -1.03 -3.19
CA PHE A 58 17.18 -1.31 -3.70
C PHE A 58 17.84 -2.53 -3.05
N ALA A 59 17.59 -2.79 -1.77
CA ALA A 59 18.27 -3.82 -0.99
C ALA A 59 17.36 -5.00 -0.56
N GLY A 60 16.04 -4.90 -0.72
CA GLY A 60 15.08 -5.80 -0.10
C GLY A 60 14.83 -5.48 1.39
N ALA A 61 14.02 -6.29 2.07
CA ALA A 61 13.84 -6.24 3.54
C ALA A 61 14.46 -7.46 4.20
N SER A 62 15.00 -7.27 5.40
CA SER A 62 15.05 -8.34 6.40
C SER A 62 13.70 -8.41 7.15
N ASP A 63 13.40 -9.53 7.78
CA ASP A 63 12.17 -9.67 8.57
C ASP A 63 12.06 -8.58 9.67
N GLU A 64 13.18 -8.19 10.31
CA GLU A 64 13.17 -7.13 11.33
C GLU A 64 12.78 -5.76 10.77
N THR A 65 13.13 -5.46 9.52
CA THR A 65 12.75 -4.18 8.89
C THR A 65 11.25 -4.09 8.59
N SER A 66 10.61 -5.22 8.27
CA SER A 66 9.18 -5.30 8.01
C SER A 66 8.36 -5.16 9.30
N GLU A 67 8.80 -5.81 10.38
CA GLU A 67 8.16 -5.70 11.70
C GLU A 67 8.19 -4.26 12.23
N GLY A 68 9.34 -3.58 12.12
CA GLY A 68 9.48 -2.20 12.57
C GLY A 68 8.63 -1.20 11.78
N VAL A 69 8.39 -1.44 10.49
CA VAL A 69 7.46 -0.64 9.67
C VAL A 69 6.01 -0.87 10.11
N ARG A 70 5.62 -2.14 10.27
CA ARG A 70 4.28 -2.53 10.75
C ARG A 70 3.96 -1.88 12.10
N ASP A 71 4.86 -2.00 13.07
CA ASP A 71 4.64 -1.46 14.43
C ASP A 71 4.49 0.05 14.43
N ARG A 72 5.25 0.78 13.58
CA ARG A 72 5.07 2.23 13.41
C ARG A 72 3.71 2.59 12.84
N ILE A 73 3.28 1.90 11.78
CA ILE A 73 1.99 2.17 11.13
C ILE A 73 0.85 1.90 12.11
N LEU A 74 0.88 0.76 12.79
CA LEU A 74 -0.12 0.40 13.81
C LEU A 74 -0.08 1.37 15.00
N GLY A 75 1.09 1.87 15.38
CA GLY A 75 1.23 2.92 16.37
C GLY A 75 0.57 4.24 15.96
N ALA A 76 0.68 4.62 14.68
CA ALA A 76 0.10 5.87 14.17
C ALA A 76 -1.44 5.87 14.14
N VAL A 77 -2.06 4.70 13.98
CA VAL A 77 -3.53 4.56 14.00
C VAL A 77 -4.09 4.13 15.36
N LYS A 78 -3.23 3.95 16.37
CA LYS A 78 -3.65 3.55 17.70
C LYS A 78 -4.54 4.63 18.32
N GLY A 79 -5.80 4.28 18.60
CA GLY A 79 -6.79 5.19 19.18
C GLY A 79 -7.64 5.95 18.17
N VAL A 80 -7.44 5.75 16.88
CA VAL A 80 -8.37 6.17 15.83
C VAL A 80 -9.52 5.14 15.78
N ARG A 81 -10.77 5.58 15.93
CA ARG A 81 -11.96 4.73 16.04
C ARG A 81 -13.02 5.15 15.04
#